data_AF-R5IXR5-F1
#
_entry.id   AF-R5IXR5-F1
#
_cell.length_a   1.000
_cell.length_b   1.000
_cell.length_c   1.000
_cell.angle_alpha   90.00
_cell.angle_beta   90.00
_cell.angle_gamma   90.00
#
_symmetry.space_group_name_H-M   'P 1'
#
loop_
_entity.id
_entity.type
_entity.pdbx_description
1 polymer ?
#
loop_
_entity_poly.entity_id
_entity_poly.type
_entity_poly.pdbx_seq_one_letter_code
_entity_poly.pdbx_strand_id
1 'polypeptide(L)'
;MKGLIKKDLLNLSSYKTSLLITIIFCSIAIAGTENASIAPMIICAIIGMISLSTFNYDEVSKSEKYILSLPVNRKELVISKYIIAISSAIIGAIIGALLTIIIVNIMNSVRPNNLIDLDYDNLFITSLSGLFGIALIQAIQIPSIYKWGAEKGRIQMFILIFLMVLIIVGIGFTLTKLGINLDIQKINNFLETFGAYILTLLIIIMYTISYKVSYKIFIKKDY
;
A
#
# COMPACT_ATOMS: atom_id res chain seq x y z
N MET A 1 21.33 -4.73 -10.93
CA MET A 1 19.88 -4.78 -10.59
C MET A 1 19.22 -6.18 -10.46
N LYS A 2 19.23 -7.07 -11.47
CA LYS A 2 18.44 -8.34 -11.44
C LYS A 2 18.70 -9.23 -10.21
N GLY A 3 19.96 -9.31 -9.75
CA GLY A 3 20.33 -10.07 -8.55
C GLY A 3 19.71 -9.55 -7.24
N LEU A 4 19.56 -8.22 -7.12
CA LEU A 4 18.95 -7.59 -5.94
C LEU A 4 17.46 -7.92 -5.85
N ILE A 5 16.76 -7.85 -6.99
CA ILE A 5 15.33 -8.21 -7.07
C ILE A 5 15.14 -9.70 -6.76
N LYS A 6 16.02 -10.57 -7.28
CA LYS A 6 15.96 -12.01 -6.99
C LYS A 6 16.18 -12.29 -5.49
N LYS A 7 17.13 -11.60 -4.84
CA LYS A 7 17.34 -11.71 -3.39
C LYS A 7 16.07 -11.39 -2.61
N ASP A 8 15.44 -10.26 -2.92
CA ASP A 8 14.25 -9.83 -2.20
C ASP A 8 13.02 -10.72 -2.48
N LEU A 9 12.88 -11.24 -3.70
CA LEU A 9 11.85 -12.24 -4.02
C LEU A 9 12.06 -13.55 -3.25
N LEU A 10 13.32 -13.99 -3.08
CA LEU A 10 13.65 -15.15 -2.25
C LEU A 10 13.30 -14.90 -0.78
N ASN A 11 13.57 -13.70 -0.27
CA ASN A 11 13.14 -13.31 1.08
C ASN A 11 11.62 -13.33 1.21
N LEU A 12 10.87 -12.81 0.24
CA LEU A 12 9.40 -12.93 0.22
C LEU A 12 8.92 -14.37 0.13
N SER A 13 9.66 -15.26 -0.54
CA SER A 13 9.28 -16.67 -0.66
C SER A 13 9.29 -17.40 0.70
N SER A 14 10.07 -16.92 1.67
CA SER A 14 10.04 -17.41 3.05
C SER A 14 8.68 -17.12 3.71
N TYR A 15 8.03 -16.02 3.32
CA TYR A 15 6.70 -15.62 3.78
C TYR A 15 5.53 -16.33 3.08
N LYS A 16 5.77 -17.19 2.09
CA LYS A 16 4.70 -17.83 1.30
C LYS A 16 3.63 -18.51 2.18
N THR A 17 4.05 -19.18 3.25
CA THR A 17 3.15 -19.91 4.16
C THR A 17 2.32 -18.95 5.01
N SER A 18 2.95 -17.90 5.56
CA SER A 18 2.25 -16.85 6.30
C SER A 18 1.28 -16.08 5.41
N LEU A 19 1.67 -15.78 4.17
CA LEU A 19 0.84 -15.10 3.18
C LEU A 19 -0.38 -15.94 2.80
N LEU A 20 -0.21 -17.25 2.56
CA LEU A 20 -1.32 -18.18 2.30
C LEU A 20 -2.32 -18.25 3.47
N ILE A 21 -1.82 -18.40 4.70
CA ILE A 21 -2.67 -18.46 5.90
C ILE A 21 -3.46 -17.15 6.05
N THR A 22 -2.80 -16.01 5.84
CA THR A 22 -3.44 -14.70 5.98
C THR A 22 -4.53 -14.48 4.92
N ILE A 23 -4.27 -14.90 3.67
CA ILE A 23 -5.28 -14.84 2.60
C ILE A 23 -6.49 -15.69 2.96
N ILE A 24 -6.30 -16.96 3.37
CA ILE A 24 -7.41 -17.85 3.73
C ILE A 24 -8.24 -17.25 4.87
N PHE A 25 -7.58 -16.75 5.90
CA PHE A 25 -8.27 -16.12 7.04
C PHE A 25 -9.05 -14.88 6.62
N CYS A 26 -8.48 -14.03 5.76
CA CYS A 26 -9.19 -12.88 5.20
C CYS A 26 -10.40 -13.32 4.39
N SER A 27 -10.27 -14.33 3.52
CA SER A 27 -11.37 -14.84 2.70
C SER A 27 -12.55 -15.31 3.57
N ILE A 28 -12.28 -16.00 4.68
CA ILE A 28 -13.31 -16.44 5.63
C ILE A 28 -13.95 -15.24 6.33
N ALA A 29 -13.15 -14.27 6.78
CA ALA A 29 -13.66 -13.06 7.44
C ALA A 29 -14.57 -12.25 6.51
N ILE A 30 -14.16 -12.09 5.24
CA ILE A 30 -14.93 -11.40 4.20
C ILE A 30 -16.24 -12.14 3.91
N ALA A 31 -16.22 -13.48 3.84
CA ALA A 31 -17.43 -14.27 3.62
C ALA A 31 -18.48 -14.12 4.75
N GLY A 32 -18.06 -13.68 5.94
CA GLY A 32 -18.95 -13.33 7.04
C GLY A 32 -19.59 -11.93 6.92
N THR A 33 -19.12 -11.09 6.00
CA THR A 33 -19.59 -9.72 5.80
C THR A 33 -20.44 -9.60 4.53
N GLU A 34 -21.46 -8.74 4.56
CA GLU A 34 -22.30 -8.47 3.38
C GLU A 34 -21.60 -7.58 2.34
N ASN A 35 -20.56 -6.85 2.75
CA ASN A 35 -19.79 -5.94 1.89
C ASN A 35 -18.49 -6.57 1.38
N ALA A 36 -18.61 -7.51 0.45
CA ALA A 36 -17.45 -8.19 -0.16
C ALA A 36 -16.51 -7.23 -0.94
N SER A 37 -16.99 -6.03 -1.32
CA SER A 37 -16.22 -5.02 -2.04
C SER A 37 -15.03 -4.43 -1.27
N ILE A 38 -14.96 -4.63 0.06
CA ILE A 38 -13.86 -4.16 0.93
C ILE A 38 -12.64 -5.10 0.84
N ALA A 39 -12.83 -6.33 0.38
CA ALA A 39 -11.79 -7.35 0.33
C ALA A 39 -10.51 -6.95 -0.44
N PRO A 40 -10.58 -6.34 -1.64
CA PRO A 40 -9.39 -5.95 -2.38
C PRO A 40 -8.53 -4.95 -1.61
N MET A 41 -9.16 -4.03 -0.88
CA MET A 41 -8.48 -3.01 -0.09
C MET A 41 -7.63 -3.64 1.02
N ILE A 42 -8.21 -4.59 1.77
CA ILE A 42 -7.54 -5.28 2.88
C ILE A 42 -6.38 -6.15 2.35
N ILE A 43 -6.64 -6.93 1.31
CA ILE A 43 -5.65 -7.86 0.73
C ILE A 43 -4.47 -7.08 0.13
N CYS A 44 -4.76 -5.98 -0.57
CA CYS A 44 -3.73 -5.09 -1.10
C CYS A 44 -2.85 -4.51 0.03
N ALA A 45 -3.46 -4.05 1.12
CA ALA A 45 -2.73 -3.52 2.27
C ALA A 45 -1.81 -4.58 2.91
N ILE A 46 -2.30 -5.82 3.09
CA ILE A 46 -1.52 -6.91 3.68
C ILE A 46 -0.31 -7.26 2.81
N ILE A 47 -0.51 -7.46 1.52
CA ILE A 47 0.57 -7.85 0.60
C ILE A 47 1.61 -6.73 0.47
N GLY A 48 1.16 -5.47 0.39
CA GLY A 48 2.08 -4.34 0.36
C GLY A 48 2.84 -4.15 1.68
N MET A 49 2.25 -4.48 2.84
CA MET A 49 2.96 -4.49 4.12
C MET A 49 4.01 -5.60 4.21
N ILE A 50 3.75 -6.78 3.64
CA ILE A 50 4.74 -7.85 3.58
C ILE A 50 5.97 -7.42 2.78
N SER A 51 5.82 -6.61 1.74
CA SER A 51 6.99 -6.08 0.99
C SER A 51 7.93 -5.24 1.86
N LEU A 52 7.40 -4.52 2.85
CA LEU A 52 8.16 -3.69 3.76
C LEU A 52 8.99 -4.53 4.76
N SER A 53 8.59 -5.78 5.00
CA SER A 53 9.38 -6.71 5.83
C SER A 53 10.77 -6.95 5.26
N THR A 54 10.96 -6.87 3.93
CA THR A 54 12.27 -7.04 3.29
C THR A 54 13.32 -6.04 3.79
N PHE A 55 12.91 -4.84 4.16
CA PHE A 55 13.80 -3.84 4.75
C PHE A 55 14.24 -4.23 6.17
N ASN A 56 13.33 -4.84 6.95
CA ASN A 56 13.65 -5.31 8.29
C ASN A 56 14.66 -6.45 8.26
N TYR A 57 14.53 -7.39 7.30
CA TYR A 57 15.54 -8.44 7.10
C TYR A 57 16.89 -7.86 6.69
N ASP A 58 16.89 -6.87 5.80
CA ASP A 58 18.13 -6.24 5.35
C ASP A 58 18.87 -5.51 6.48
N GLU A 59 18.13 -4.92 7.42
CA GLU A 59 18.71 -4.31 8.62
C GLU A 59 19.25 -5.36 9.60
N VAL A 60 18.47 -6.42 9.91
CA VAL A 60 18.90 -7.51 10.81
C VAL A 60 20.12 -8.24 10.26
N SER A 61 20.15 -8.52 8.96
CA SER A 61 21.26 -9.21 8.30
C SER A 61 22.43 -8.28 7.95
N LYS A 62 22.31 -6.96 8.18
CA LYS A 62 23.26 -5.93 7.76
C LYS A 62 23.62 -6.04 6.25
N SER A 63 22.69 -6.56 5.44
CA SER A 63 22.96 -6.91 4.04
C SER A 63 23.37 -5.69 3.21
N GLU A 64 22.88 -4.49 3.57
CA GLU A 64 23.25 -3.24 2.90
C GLU A 64 24.76 -2.97 2.95
N LYS A 65 25.44 -3.26 4.07
CA LYS A 65 26.90 -3.03 4.20
C LYS A 65 27.70 -3.94 3.26
N TYR A 66 27.28 -5.19 3.12
CA TYR A 66 27.90 -6.14 2.20
C TYR A 66 27.60 -5.79 0.75
N ILE A 67 26.38 -5.35 0.43
CA ILE A 67 26.03 -4.96 -0.94
C ILE A 67 26.77 -3.69 -1.38
N LEU A 68 27.05 -2.77 -0.46
CA LEU A 68 27.87 -1.58 -0.74
C LEU A 68 29.35 -1.89 -1.02
N SER A 69 29.83 -3.09 -0.66
CA SER A 69 31.17 -3.55 -1.05
C SER A 69 31.24 -4.12 -2.47
N LEU A 70 30.09 -4.40 -3.09
CA LEU A 70 29.98 -4.80 -4.48
C LEU A 70 29.99 -3.55 -5.39
N PRO A 71 30.35 -3.68 -6.69
CA PRO A 71 30.32 -2.59 -7.65
C PRO A 71 28.87 -2.25 -8.06
N VAL A 72 28.04 -1.88 -7.09
CA VAL A 72 26.62 -1.58 -7.24
C VAL A 72 26.38 -0.12 -6.88
N ASN A 73 25.66 0.59 -7.75
CA ASN A 73 25.36 1.99 -7.53
C ASN A 73 24.31 2.17 -6.42
N ARG A 74 24.51 3.14 -5.52
CA ARG A 74 23.55 3.48 -4.44
C ARG A 74 22.15 3.80 -4.97
N LYS A 75 22.08 4.38 -6.17
CA LYS A 75 20.81 4.64 -6.88
C LYS A 75 20.06 3.35 -7.21
N GLU A 76 20.77 2.32 -7.68
CA GLU A 76 20.16 1.04 -8.06
C GLU A 76 19.58 0.29 -6.87
N LEU A 77 20.20 0.42 -5.69
CA LEU A 77 19.67 -0.13 -4.44
C LEU A 77 18.30 0.45 -4.11
N VAL A 78 18.19 1.78 -4.08
CA VAL A 78 16.93 2.49 -3.78
C VAL A 78 15.87 2.14 -4.82
N ILE A 79 16.21 2.17 -6.12
CA ILE A 79 15.26 1.82 -7.19
C ILE A 79 14.76 0.39 -7.04
N SER A 80 15.64 -0.59 -6.74
CA SER A 80 15.22 -1.98 -6.60
C SER A 80 14.16 -2.17 -5.50
N LYS A 81 14.32 -1.47 -4.37
CA LYS A 81 13.36 -1.49 -3.27
C LYS A 81 12.00 -0.87 -3.63
N TYR A 82 12.00 0.26 -4.33
CA TYR A 82 10.75 0.85 -4.82
C TYR A 82 10.05 -0.04 -5.85
N ILE A 83 10.80 -0.69 -6.75
CA ILE A 83 10.23 -1.65 -7.71
C ILE A 83 9.52 -2.78 -6.98
N ILE A 84 10.12 -3.34 -5.93
CA ILE A 84 9.51 -4.43 -5.14
C ILE A 84 8.27 -3.94 -4.38
N ALA A 85 8.35 -2.78 -3.75
CA ALA A 85 7.22 -2.19 -3.03
C ALA A 85 6.03 -1.91 -3.96
N ILE A 86 6.26 -1.27 -5.11
CA ILE A 86 5.22 -0.96 -6.11
C ILE A 86 4.67 -2.24 -6.75
N SER A 87 5.54 -3.17 -7.17
CA SER A 87 5.09 -4.43 -7.77
C SER A 87 4.26 -5.27 -6.80
N SER A 88 4.64 -5.32 -5.53
CA SER A 88 3.85 -6.02 -4.50
C SER A 88 2.48 -5.38 -4.29
N ALA A 89 2.37 -4.06 -4.33
CA ALA A 89 1.09 -3.36 -4.20
C ALA A 89 0.16 -3.68 -5.38
N ILE A 90 0.69 -3.63 -6.60
CA ILE A 90 -0.05 -3.98 -7.84
C ILE A 90 -0.50 -5.44 -7.82
N ILE A 91 0.40 -6.36 -7.50
CA ILE A 91 0.09 -7.79 -7.38
C ILE A 91 -0.97 -8.01 -6.30
N GLY A 92 -0.87 -7.31 -5.17
CA GLY A 92 -1.84 -7.41 -4.09
C GLY A 92 -3.23 -6.93 -4.48
N ALA A 93 -3.33 -5.85 -5.25
CA ALA A 93 -4.60 -5.37 -5.78
C ALA A 93 -5.23 -6.36 -6.77
N ILE A 94 -4.44 -6.93 -7.67
CA ILE A 94 -4.90 -7.94 -8.64
C ILE A 94 -5.39 -9.21 -7.92
N ILE A 95 -4.60 -9.71 -6.96
CA ILE A 95 -4.97 -10.89 -6.16
C ILE A 95 -6.23 -10.61 -5.34
N GLY A 96 -6.33 -9.43 -4.73
CA GLY A 96 -7.50 -9.01 -3.96
C GLY A 96 -8.77 -8.95 -4.81
N ALA A 97 -8.69 -8.37 -6.01
CA ALA A 97 -9.81 -8.32 -6.96
C ALA A 97 -10.24 -9.72 -7.40
N LEU A 98 -9.30 -10.58 -7.80
CA LEU A 98 -9.58 -11.96 -8.22
C LEU A 98 -10.20 -12.79 -7.10
N LEU A 99 -9.68 -12.69 -5.87
CA LEU A 99 -10.24 -13.37 -4.70
C LEU A 99 -11.67 -12.93 -4.42
N THR A 100 -11.96 -11.63 -4.56
CA THR A 100 -13.30 -11.09 -4.33
C THR A 100 -14.32 -11.68 -5.30
N ILE A 101 -13.96 -11.78 -6.59
CA ILE A 101 -14.80 -12.41 -7.62
C ILE A 101 -15.07 -13.88 -7.27
N ILE A 102 -14.03 -14.62 -6.87
CA ILE A 102 -14.16 -16.04 -6.50
C ILE A 102 -15.06 -16.20 -5.25
N ILE A 103 -14.84 -15.39 -4.21
CA ILE A 103 -15.58 -15.46 -2.95
C ILE A 103 -17.06 -15.18 -3.19
N VAL A 104 -17.40 -14.12 -3.94
CA VAL A 104 -18.80 -13.76 -4.17
C VAL A 104 -19.52 -14.81 -5.02
N ASN A 105 -18.85 -15.39 -6.03
CA ASN A 105 -19.42 -16.51 -6.78
C ASN A 105 -19.73 -17.73 -5.90
N ILE A 106 -18.82 -18.06 -4.97
CA ILE A 106 -19.04 -19.15 -4.00
C ILE A 106 -20.20 -18.80 -3.06
N MET A 107 -20.25 -17.57 -2.54
CA MET A 107 -21.31 -17.14 -1.63
C MET A 107 -22.69 -17.15 -2.29
N ASN A 108 -22.79 -16.67 -3.53
CA ASN A 108 -24.04 -16.70 -4.31
C ASN A 108 -24.50 -18.14 -4.59
N SER A 109 -23.57 -19.09 -4.73
CA SER A 109 -23.88 -20.51 -4.89
C SER A 109 -24.35 -21.17 -3.58
N VAL A 110 -23.84 -20.73 -2.43
CA VAL A 110 -24.16 -21.30 -1.10
C VAL A 110 -25.40 -20.65 -0.47
N ARG A 111 -25.69 -19.37 -0.77
CA ARG A 111 -26.81 -18.59 -0.24
C ARG A 111 -27.66 -17.97 -1.36
N PRO A 112 -28.46 -18.78 -2.08
CA PRO A 112 -29.26 -18.28 -3.21
C PRO A 112 -30.33 -17.25 -2.80
N ASN A 113 -30.67 -17.12 -1.50
CA ASN A 113 -31.65 -16.16 -1.00
C ASN A 113 -31.08 -14.75 -0.75
N ASN A 114 -29.76 -14.56 -0.76
CA ASN A 114 -29.13 -13.24 -0.58
C ASN A 114 -28.04 -13.04 -1.64
N LEU A 115 -28.47 -12.81 -2.87
CA LEU A 115 -27.59 -12.59 -4.01
C LEU A 115 -26.83 -11.29 -3.81
N ILE A 116 -25.50 -11.39 -3.75
CA ILE A 116 -24.61 -10.24 -3.74
C ILE A 116 -24.35 -9.88 -5.20
N ASP A 117 -24.86 -8.73 -5.63
CA ASP A 117 -24.56 -8.20 -6.95
C ASP A 117 -23.14 -7.61 -6.96
N LEU A 118 -22.34 -8.03 -7.93
CA LEU A 118 -20.97 -7.57 -8.09
C LEU A 118 -20.96 -6.39 -9.05
N ASP A 119 -20.98 -5.19 -8.47
CA ASP A 119 -20.69 -3.99 -9.23
C ASP A 119 -19.19 -3.90 -9.52
N TYR A 120 -18.83 -4.11 -10.78
CA TYR A 120 -17.46 -4.08 -11.26
C TYR A 120 -16.82 -2.69 -11.13
N ASP A 121 -17.60 -1.62 -11.23
CA ASP A 121 -17.10 -0.25 -11.09
C ASP A 121 -16.70 0.00 -9.63
N ASN A 122 -17.55 -0.42 -8.69
CA ASN A 122 -17.22 -0.37 -7.26
C ASN A 122 -15.98 -1.21 -6.92
N LEU A 123 -15.85 -2.41 -7.49
CA LEU A 123 -14.68 -3.27 -7.25
C LEU A 123 -13.39 -2.63 -7.77
N PHE A 124 -13.44 -1.96 -8.91
CA PHE A 124 -12.30 -1.21 -9.44
C PHE A 124 -11.92 -0.03 -8.53
N ILE A 125 -12.91 0.75 -8.09
CA ILE A 125 -12.70 1.91 -7.21
C ILE A 125 -12.14 1.47 -5.85
N THR A 126 -12.63 0.38 -5.25
CA THR A 126 -12.13 -0.12 -3.96
C THR A 126 -10.73 -0.73 -4.07
N SER A 127 -10.40 -1.35 -5.21
CA SER A 127 -9.04 -1.83 -5.48
C SER A 127 -8.07 -0.65 -5.63
N LEU A 128 -8.49 0.41 -6.32
CA LEU A 128 -7.69 1.62 -6.52
C LEU A 128 -7.50 2.41 -5.21
N SER A 129 -8.53 2.48 -4.36
CA SER A 129 -8.42 3.09 -3.03
C SER A 129 -7.49 2.30 -2.12
N GLY A 130 -7.49 0.96 -2.21
CA GLY A 130 -6.52 0.09 -1.56
C GLY A 130 -5.08 0.36 -2.00
N LEU A 131 -4.86 0.47 -3.31
CA LEU A 131 -3.56 0.86 -3.88
C LEU A 131 -3.10 2.23 -3.38
N PHE A 132 -4.01 3.21 -3.33
CA PHE A 132 -3.71 4.53 -2.80
C PHE A 132 -3.31 4.48 -1.32
N GLY A 133 -4.07 3.76 -0.50
CA GLY A 133 -3.80 3.61 0.93
C GLY A 133 -2.42 3.00 1.21
N ILE A 134 -2.08 1.91 0.52
CA ILE A 134 -0.77 1.27 0.71
C ILE A 134 0.37 2.08 0.09
N ALA A 135 0.13 2.77 -1.03
CA ALA A 135 1.10 3.68 -1.62
C ALA A 135 1.44 4.84 -0.66
N LEU A 136 0.46 5.39 0.05
CA LEU A 136 0.68 6.42 1.07
C LEU A 136 1.58 5.93 2.19
N ILE A 137 1.27 4.75 2.72
CA ILE A 137 2.05 4.10 3.77
C ILE A 137 3.50 3.88 3.29
N GLN A 138 3.69 3.26 2.13
CA GLN A 138 5.01 3.00 1.56
C GLN A 138 5.77 4.29 1.26
N ALA A 139 5.10 5.31 0.72
CA ALA A 139 5.72 6.59 0.37
C ALA A 139 6.30 7.33 1.58
N ILE A 140 5.68 7.18 2.76
CA ILE A 140 6.16 7.78 4.01
C ILE A 140 7.18 6.87 4.70
N GLN A 141 6.92 5.56 4.70
CA GLN A 141 7.71 4.61 5.46
C GLN A 141 9.09 4.36 4.83
N ILE A 142 9.19 4.17 3.51
CA ILE A 142 10.46 3.85 2.85
C ILE A 142 11.54 4.93 3.11
N PRO A 143 11.26 6.25 2.94
CA PRO A 143 12.23 7.29 3.30
C PRO A 143 12.59 7.30 4.79
N SER A 144 11.60 7.03 5.65
CA SER A 144 11.81 7.01 7.11
C SER A 144 12.72 5.85 7.52
N ILE A 145 12.54 4.67 6.92
CA ILE A 145 13.41 3.51 7.09
C ILE A 145 14.84 3.86 6.67
N TYR A 146 15.03 4.48 5.50
CA TYR A 146 16.37 4.86 5.04
C TYR A 146 17.08 5.85 5.97
N LYS A 147 16.34 6.76 6.61
CA LYS A 147 16.93 7.76 7.50
C LYS A 147 17.20 7.22 8.91
N TRP A 148 16.25 6.50 9.50
CA TRP A 148 16.26 6.18 10.94
C TRP A 148 16.32 4.67 11.27
N GLY A 149 16.30 3.80 10.27
CA GLY A 149 16.22 2.34 10.45
C GLY A 149 14.78 1.83 10.45
N ALA A 150 14.58 0.51 10.33
CA ALA A 150 13.26 -0.10 10.16
C ALA A 150 12.38 0.00 11.42
N GLU A 151 12.96 -0.10 12.62
CA GLU A 151 12.20 0.06 13.87
C GLU A 151 11.73 1.50 14.08
N LYS A 152 12.65 2.47 14.04
CA LYS A 152 12.32 3.89 14.24
C LYS A 152 11.51 4.47 13.08
N GLY A 153 11.73 3.97 11.86
CA GLY A 153 10.96 4.34 10.68
C GLY A 153 9.48 4.00 10.79
N ARG A 154 9.13 2.89 11.46
CA ARG A 154 7.72 2.53 11.74
C ARG A 154 7.07 3.52 12.71
N ILE A 155 7.75 3.87 13.79
CA ILE A 155 7.24 4.84 14.77
C ILE A 155 6.99 6.21 14.12
N GLN A 156 7.90 6.65 13.26
CA GLN A 156 7.76 7.91 12.53
C GLN A 156 6.64 7.89 11.49
N MET A 157 6.38 6.75 10.85
CA MET A 157 5.22 6.62 9.98
C MET A 157 3.93 6.91 10.76
N PHE A 158 3.75 6.34 11.95
CA PHE A 158 2.57 6.61 12.77
C PHE A 158 2.46 8.08 13.17
N ILE A 159 3.57 8.72 13.56
CA ILE A 159 3.59 10.15 13.92
C ILE A 159 3.17 11.01 12.72
N LEU A 160 3.71 10.74 11.53
CA LEU A 160 3.41 11.50 10.32
C LEU A 160 1.96 11.31 9.85
N ILE A 161 1.45 10.08 9.91
CA ILE A 161 0.04 9.79 9.58
C ILE A 161 -0.88 10.50 10.58
N PHE A 162 -0.58 10.44 11.88
CA PHE A 162 -1.39 11.09 12.91
C PHE A 162 -1.41 12.61 12.73
N LEU A 163 -0.25 13.22 12.43
CA LEU A 163 -0.16 14.64 12.12
C LEU A 163 -0.99 15.01 10.88
N MET A 164 -0.92 14.19 9.83
CA MET A 164 -1.70 14.41 8.61
C MET A 164 -3.21 14.36 8.87
N VAL A 165 -3.67 13.38 9.66
CA VAL A 165 -5.08 13.28 10.08
C VAL A 165 -5.50 14.50 10.91
N LEU A 166 -4.67 14.93 11.87
CA LEU A 166 -4.93 16.14 12.67
C LEU A 166 -5.07 17.39 11.80
N ILE A 167 -4.22 17.56 10.79
CA ILE A 167 -4.29 18.69 9.87
C ILE A 167 -5.60 18.64 9.08
N ILE A 168 -5.97 17.48 8.53
CA ILE A 168 -7.20 17.32 7.74
C ILE A 168 -8.43 17.63 8.59
N VAL A 169 -8.51 17.08 9.81
CA VAL A 169 -9.62 17.32 10.74
C VAL A 169 -9.65 18.78 11.19
N GLY A 170 -8.51 19.39 11.46
CA GLY A 170 -8.40 20.80 11.84
C GLY A 170 -8.86 21.75 10.73
N ILE A 171 -8.50 21.46 9.48
CA ILE A 171 -9.00 22.20 8.31
C ILE A 171 -10.50 22.01 8.15
N GLY A 172 -11.01 20.78 8.28
CA GLY A 172 -12.45 20.50 8.22
C GLY A 172 -13.24 21.28 9.28
N PHE A 173 -12.74 21.32 10.52
CA PHE A 173 -13.37 22.04 11.64
C PHE A 173 -13.33 23.56 11.47
N THR A 174 -12.27 24.10 10.87
CA THR A 174 -12.18 25.55 10.61
C THR A 174 -13.10 25.97 9.45
N LEU A 175 -13.21 25.15 8.40
CA LEU A 175 -14.12 25.39 7.27
C LEU A 175 -15.60 25.38 7.71
N THR A 176 -15.99 24.44 8.58
CA THR A 176 -17.36 24.39 9.10
C THR A 176 -17.68 25.58 10.00
N LYS A 177 -16.71 26.04 10.83
CA LYS A 177 -16.86 27.27 11.62
C LYS A 177 -16.97 28.55 10.77
N LEU A 178 -16.35 28.56 9.58
CA LEU A 178 -16.42 29.68 8.64
C LEU A 178 -17.73 29.72 7.84
N GLY A 179 -18.66 28.79 8.07
CA GLY A 179 -19.95 28.74 7.38
C GLY A 179 -19.84 28.35 5.90
N ILE A 180 -18.69 27.81 5.47
CA ILE A 180 -18.51 27.28 4.12
C ILE A 180 -19.19 25.91 4.08
N ASN A 181 -20.45 25.88 3.64
CA ASN A 181 -21.13 24.64 3.32
C ASN A 181 -20.49 24.05 2.06
N LEU A 182 -19.58 23.10 2.26
CA LEU A 182 -19.12 22.25 1.18
C LEU A 182 -20.33 21.46 0.68
N ASP A 183 -20.67 21.67 -0.59
CA ASP A 183 -21.76 20.96 -1.25
C ASP A 183 -21.31 19.52 -1.51
N ILE A 184 -21.52 18.66 -0.51
CA ILE A 184 -21.05 17.27 -0.47
C ILE A 184 -21.54 16.48 -1.70
N GLN A 185 -22.72 16.82 -2.24
CA GLN A 185 -23.25 16.17 -3.44
C GLN A 185 -22.44 16.50 -4.69
N LYS A 186 -22.02 17.76 -4.87
CA LYS A 186 -21.15 18.13 -6.00
C LYS A 186 -19.76 17.51 -5.88
N ILE A 187 -19.25 17.39 -4.65
CA ILE A 187 -17.97 16.73 -4.38
C ILE A 187 -18.06 15.24 -4.70
N ASN A 188 -19.14 14.56 -4.28
CA ASN A 188 -19.34 13.13 -4.58
C ASN A 188 -19.47 12.88 -6.08
N ASN A 189 -20.30 13.64 -6.81
CA ASN A 189 -20.43 13.47 -8.26
C ASN A 189 -19.11 13.73 -9.00
N PHE A 190 -18.32 14.70 -8.53
CA PHE A 190 -16.99 14.98 -9.08
C PHE A 190 -16.01 13.84 -8.80
N LEU A 191 -16.03 13.26 -7.60
CA LEU A 191 -15.20 12.13 -7.21
C LEU A 191 -15.61 10.83 -7.90
N GLU A 192 -16.90 10.59 -8.15
CA GLU A 192 -17.35 9.44 -8.93
C GLU A 192 -16.85 9.52 -10.38
N THR A 193 -16.88 10.73 -10.97
CA THR A 193 -16.50 10.92 -12.38
C THR A 193 -14.97 10.99 -12.59
N PHE A 194 -14.26 11.72 -11.72
CA PHE A 194 -12.83 12.01 -11.89
C PHE A 194 -11.93 11.37 -10.83
N GLY A 195 -12.49 10.77 -9.78
CA GLY A 195 -11.75 10.28 -8.63
C GLY A 195 -10.70 9.23 -8.99
N ALA A 196 -11.00 8.32 -9.92
CA ALA A 196 -10.04 7.31 -10.35
C ALA A 196 -8.79 7.92 -11.03
N TYR A 197 -8.98 8.92 -11.89
CA TYR A 197 -7.89 9.63 -12.55
C TYR A 197 -7.05 10.44 -11.53
N ILE A 198 -7.73 11.13 -10.61
CA ILE A 198 -7.09 11.92 -9.55
C ILE A 198 -6.27 11.01 -8.63
N LEU A 199 -6.84 9.88 -8.18
CA LEU A 199 -6.17 8.90 -7.33
C LEU A 199 -4.91 8.35 -8.00
N THR A 200 -5.01 7.95 -9.27
CA THR A 200 -3.87 7.42 -10.03
C THR A 200 -2.75 8.45 -10.15
N LEU A 201 -3.09 9.70 -10.47
CA LEU A 201 -2.13 10.80 -10.55
C LEU A 201 -1.45 11.06 -9.18
N LEU A 202 -2.22 11.03 -8.09
CA LEU A 202 -1.72 11.18 -6.73
C LEU A 202 -0.73 10.08 -6.36
N ILE A 203 -1.01 8.82 -6.69
CA ILE A 203 -0.10 7.68 -6.45
C ILE A 203 1.25 7.93 -7.14
N ILE A 204 1.23 8.35 -8.40
CA ILE A 204 2.45 8.64 -9.18
C ILE A 204 3.25 9.77 -8.53
N ILE A 205 2.58 10.85 -8.14
CA ILE A 205 3.21 11.99 -7.46
C ILE A 205 3.84 11.56 -6.13
N MET A 206 3.14 10.74 -5.34
CA MET A 206 3.63 10.28 -4.05
C MET A 206 4.88 9.40 -4.17
N TYR A 207 4.89 8.44 -5.09
CA TYR A 207 6.07 7.60 -5.31
C TYR A 207 7.26 8.40 -5.87
N THR A 208 7.02 9.37 -6.75
CA THR A 208 8.11 10.21 -7.29
C THR A 208 8.73 11.12 -6.22
N ILE A 209 7.91 11.76 -5.38
CA ILE A 209 8.38 12.57 -4.25
C ILE A 209 9.13 11.67 -3.25
N SER A 210 8.53 10.54 -2.88
CA SER A 210 9.12 9.58 -1.94
C SER A 210 10.48 9.09 -2.42
N TYR A 211 10.60 8.71 -3.70
CA TYR A 211 11.86 8.29 -4.31
C TYR A 211 12.93 9.39 -4.24
N LYS A 212 12.59 10.64 -4.58
CA LYS A 212 13.53 11.77 -4.51
C LYS A 212 14.03 11.99 -3.07
N VAL A 213 13.15 11.91 -2.09
CA VAL A 213 13.50 12.07 -0.67
C VAL A 213 14.39 10.93 -0.20
N SER A 214 14.01 9.68 -0.47
CA SER A 214 14.80 8.49 -0.13
C SER A 214 16.19 8.52 -0.75
N TYR A 215 16.29 8.87 -2.03
CA TYR A 215 17.57 8.98 -2.73
C TYR A 215 18.49 10.05 -2.11
N LYS A 216 17.93 11.23 -1.79
CA LYS A 216 18.68 12.32 -1.16
C LYS A 216 19.18 11.94 0.24
N ILE A 217 18.37 11.20 1.00
CA ILE A 217 18.75 10.70 2.33
C ILE A 217 19.85 9.64 2.21
N PHE A 218 19.72 8.69 1.29
CA PHE A 218 20.64 7.56 1.15
C PHE A 218 22.03 7.98 0.64
N ILE A 219 22.11 9.02 -0.20
CA ILE A 219 23.41 9.59 -0.63
C ILE A 219 24.12 10.31 0.52
N LYS A 220 23.39 11.06 1.34
CA LYS A 220 23.96 11.79 2.48
C LYS A 220 24.34 10.89 3.66
N LYS A 221 23.93 9.62 3.61
CA LYS A 221 24.26 8.64 4.62
C LYS A 221 25.65 8.10 4.30
N ASP A 222 26.66 8.70 4.91
CA ASP A 222 28.01 8.14 4.91
C ASP A 222 28.03 6.93 5.85
N TYR A 223 28.57 5.82 5.34
CA TYR A 223 28.84 4.60 6.09
C TYR A 223 30.31 4.56 6.47
#